data_AF-A0A1E9ZZT6-F1
#
_entry.id   AF-A0A1E9ZZT6-F1
#
_cell.length_a   1.000
_cell.length_b   1.000
_cell.length_c   1.000
_cell.angle_alpha   90.00
_cell.angle_beta   90.00
_cell.angle_gamma   90.00
#
_symmetry.space_group_name_H-M   'P 1'
#
loop_
_entity.id
_entity.type
_entity.pdbx_description
1 polymer ?
#
loop_
_entity_poly.entity_id
_entity_poly.type
_entity_poly.pdbx_seq_one_letter_code
_entity_poly.pdbx_strand_id
1 'polypeptide(L)'
;MKNHKRKLKRKKKLSRVEKFNLWLESHKLLAFLVDFTVYLVLVIVSIVLSQFIPLPSHYKHMDYMFPLFLNIFFIFGRMYAYYLREICSTKKNFKDYLEPFLYINSFFFIIHLTMRIRTRTHKVLPSLLSLDHRYIWFPIATYLIFFSLASIITLVMKYIEKKRSQS
;
A
#
# COMPACT_ATOMS: atom_id res chain seq x y z
N MET A 1 -13.10 38.76 -10.93
CA MET A 1 -12.00 39.11 -10.00
C MET A 1 -11.91 38.26 -8.71
N LYS A 2 -13.02 37.77 -8.11
CA LYS A 2 -13.01 36.93 -6.88
C LYS A 2 -12.28 35.58 -7.03
N ASN A 3 -12.37 34.92 -8.19
CA ASN A 3 -11.72 33.62 -8.43
C ASN A 3 -10.19 33.71 -8.51
N HIS A 4 -9.66 34.83 -9.01
CA HIS A 4 -8.21 35.04 -9.07
C HIS A 4 -7.63 35.30 -7.68
N LYS A 5 -8.33 36.10 -6.84
CA LYS A 5 -7.98 36.28 -5.41
C LYS A 5 -8.06 34.96 -4.61
N ARG A 6 -9.00 34.04 -4.92
CA ARG A 6 -9.07 32.69 -4.31
C ARG A 6 -7.92 31.78 -4.73
N LYS A 7 -7.56 31.72 -6.03
CA LYS A 7 -6.38 30.97 -6.51
C LYS A 7 -5.08 31.51 -5.90
N LEU A 8 -4.96 32.84 -5.77
CA LEU A 8 -3.81 33.50 -5.14
C LEU A 8 -3.73 33.22 -3.62
N LYS A 9 -4.87 33.22 -2.91
CA LYS A 9 -4.94 32.84 -1.48
C LYS A 9 -4.60 31.36 -1.26
N ARG A 10 -5.00 30.46 -2.17
CA ARG A 10 -4.66 29.02 -2.13
C ARG A 10 -3.16 28.79 -2.36
N LYS A 11 -2.54 29.50 -3.33
CA LYS A 11 -1.07 29.52 -3.51
C LYS A 11 -0.31 30.09 -2.30
N LYS A 12 -0.87 31.09 -1.60
CA LYS A 12 -0.24 31.69 -0.40
C LYS A 12 -0.27 30.79 0.85
N LYS A 13 -1.19 29.82 0.94
CA LYS A 13 -1.38 28.95 2.11
C LYS A 13 -0.96 27.49 1.89
N LEU A 14 -0.13 27.25 0.87
CA LEU A 14 0.39 25.93 0.55
C LEU A 14 1.47 25.52 1.58
N SER A 15 1.35 24.31 2.11
CA SER A 15 2.36 23.69 2.96
C SER A 15 3.69 23.50 2.21
N ARG A 16 4.80 23.33 2.94
CA ARG A 16 6.13 23.12 2.33
C ARG A 16 6.13 21.90 1.41
N VAL A 17 5.49 20.81 1.84
CA VAL A 17 5.32 19.57 1.05
C VAL A 17 4.58 19.84 -0.24
N GLU A 18 3.49 20.61 -0.19
CA GLU A 18 2.72 20.91 -1.39
C GLU A 18 3.52 21.76 -2.39
N LYS A 19 4.34 22.71 -1.91
CA LYS A 19 5.19 23.52 -2.79
C LYS A 19 6.26 22.67 -3.45
N PHE A 20 6.87 21.77 -2.68
CA PHE A 20 7.87 20.85 -3.17
C PHE A 20 7.33 19.94 -4.26
N ASN A 21 6.16 19.32 -4.04
CA ASN A 21 5.64 18.41 -5.05
C ASN A 21 5.04 19.16 -6.27
N LEU A 22 4.46 20.36 -6.14
CA LEU A 22 4.17 21.19 -7.33
C LEU A 22 5.43 21.54 -8.14
N TRP A 23 6.56 21.81 -7.47
CA TRP A 23 7.84 22.02 -8.15
C TRP A 23 8.33 20.73 -8.81
N LEU A 24 8.18 19.60 -8.13
CA LEU A 24 8.56 18.28 -8.64
C LEU A 24 7.72 17.87 -9.87
N GLU A 25 6.42 18.18 -9.89
CA GLU A 25 5.55 18.01 -11.06
C GLU A 25 6.00 18.83 -12.27
N SER A 26 6.62 20.00 -12.05
CA SER A 26 7.21 20.80 -13.11
C SER A 26 8.43 20.13 -13.75
N HIS A 27 9.05 19.16 -13.07
CA HIS A 27 10.24 18.45 -13.51
C HIS A 27 9.98 16.94 -13.60
N LYS A 28 9.32 16.49 -14.67
CA LYS A 28 8.87 15.10 -14.85
C LYS A 28 9.95 14.03 -14.64
N LEU A 29 11.16 14.25 -15.15
CA LEU A 29 12.27 13.30 -14.98
C LEU A 29 12.69 13.22 -13.50
N LEU A 30 12.83 14.35 -12.83
CA LEU A 30 13.20 14.39 -11.42
C LEU A 30 12.11 13.77 -10.54
N ALA A 31 10.84 14.06 -10.83
CA ALA A 31 9.71 13.39 -10.19
C ALA A 31 9.81 11.88 -10.27
N PHE A 32 10.08 11.36 -11.47
CA PHE A 32 10.27 9.94 -11.69
C PHE A 32 11.44 9.37 -10.88
N LEU A 33 12.61 10.04 -10.87
CA LEU A 33 13.77 9.58 -10.10
C LEU A 33 13.49 9.56 -8.59
N VAL A 34 12.77 10.56 -8.07
CA VAL A 34 12.36 10.59 -6.66
C VAL A 34 11.41 9.43 -6.35
N ASP A 35 10.35 9.26 -7.15
CA ASP A 35 9.38 8.17 -6.98
C ASP A 35 10.10 6.81 -7.04
N PHE A 36 10.96 6.60 -8.03
CA PHE A 36 11.75 5.38 -8.19
C PHE A 36 12.64 5.10 -6.98
N THR A 37 13.38 6.10 -6.52
CA THR A 37 14.29 5.97 -5.36
C THR A 37 13.51 5.62 -4.10
N VAL A 38 12.37 6.28 -3.87
CA VAL A 38 11.51 5.99 -2.72
C VAL A 38 11.01 4.55 -2.78
N TYR A 39 10.44 4.11 -3.91
CA TYR A 39 9.95 2.74 -4.01
C TYR A 39 11.07 1.70 -3.87
N LEU A 40 12.29 1.97 -4.34
CA LEU A 40 13.45 1.10 -4.15
C LEU A 40 13.80 0.95 -2.67
N VAL A 41 13.89 2.07 -1.93
CA VAL A 41 14.11 2.05 -0.48
C VAL A 41 12.97 1.33 0.23
N LEU A 42 11.72 1.53 -0.19
CA LEU A 42 10.57 0.85 0.40
C LEU A 42 10.61 -0.66 0.22
N VAL A 43 11.08 -1.17 -0.92
CA VAL A 43 11.29 -2.61 -1.11
C VAL A 43 12.27 -3.15 -0.07
N ILE A 44 13.42 -2.48 0.12
CA ILE A 44 14.44 -2.88 1.10
C ILE A 44 13.87 -2.82 2.52
N VAL A 45 13.22 -1.71 2.89
CA VAL A 45 12.60 -1.54 4.22
C VAL A 45 11.57 -2.62 4.48
N SER A 46 10.76 -2.99 3.48
CA SER A 46 9.71 -4.01 3.64
C SER A 46 10.29 -5.39 3.87
N ILE A 47 11.38 -5.75 3.16
CA ILE A 47 12.11 -7.00 3.39
C ILE A 47 12.68 -7.00 4.81
N VAL A 48 13.41 -5.94 5.18
CA VAL A 48 14.08 -5.84 6.48
C VAL A 48 13.06 -5.93 7.62
N LEU A 49 11.99 -5.14 7.55
CA LEU A 49 10.94 -5.11 8.58
C LEU A 49 10.24 -6.47 8.69
N SER A 50 9.99 -7.17 7.58
CA SER A 50 9.39 -8.51 7.61
C SER A 50 10.26 -9.53 8.37
N GLN A 51 11.58 -9.39 8.32
CA GLN A 51 12.54 -10.31 8.97
C GLN A 51 12.77 -9.99 10.46
N PHE A 52 12.57 -8.73 10.85
CA PHE A 52 12.66 -8.26 12.24
C PHE A 52 11.49 -8.74 13.11
N ILE A 53 10.35 -9.11 12.51
CA ILE A 53 9.21 -9.64 13.26
C ILE A 53 9.64 -10.97 13.92
N PRO A 54 9.43 -11.15 15.24
CA PRO A 54 9.88 -12.33 15.97
C PRO A 54 8.99 -13.54 15.65
N LEU A 55 9.18 -14.10 14.46
CA LEU A 55 8.54 -15.31 13.98
C LEU A 55 9.49 -16.51 14.10
N PRO A 56 8.97 -17.73 14.34
CA PRO A 56 9.74 -18.95 14.23
C PRO A 56 10.45 -19.07 12.87
N SER A 57 11.64 -19.68 12.85
CA SER A 57 12.51 -19.76 11.66
C SER A 57 11.80 -20.32 10.43
N HIS A 58 10.91 -21.30 10.61
CA HIS A 58 10.13 -21.90 9.52
C HIS A 58 9.27 -20.88 8.76
N TYR A 59 8.77 -19.84 9.43
CA TYR A 59 8.00 -18.78 8.78
C TYR A 59 8.87 -17.73 8.11
N LYS A 60 10.14 -17.58 8.48
CA LYS A 60 11.03 -16.53 7.94
C LYS A 60 11.47 -16.77 6.49
N HIS A 61 11.19 -17.94 5.93
CA HIS A 61 11.38 -18.18 4.50
C HIS A 61 10.49 -17.25 3.67
N MET A 62 11.07 -16.70 2.59
CA MET A 62 10.39 -15.73 1.73
C MET A 62 9.06 -16.23 1.17
N ASP A 63 8.95 -17.53 0.93
CA ASP A 63 7.75 -18.18 0.42
C ASP A 63 6.53 -17.98 1.35
N TYR A 64 6.74 -17.96 2.68
CA TYR A 64 5.68 -17.71 3.67
C TYR A 64 5.56 -16.23 4.02
N MET A 65 6.66 -15.47 3.97
CA MET A 65 6.69 -14.04 4.28
C MET A 65 6.13 -13.16 3.18
N PHE A 66 5.99 -13.65 1.94
CA PHE A 66 5.58 -12.84 0.80
C PHE A 66 4.33 -11.97 1.04
N PRO A 67 3.24 -12.47 1.65
CA PRO A 67 2.05 -11.64 1.90
C PRO A 67 2.32 -10.53 2.92
N LEU A 68 3.18 -10.79 3.91
CA LEU A 68 3.55 -9.82 4.93
C LEU A 68 4.44 -8.72 4.34
N PHE A 69 5.48 -9.11 3.59
CA PHE A 69 6.33 -8.20 2.83
C PHE A 69 5.49 -7.30 1.90
N LEU A 70 4.58 -7.91 1.13
CA LEU A 70 3.73 -7.21 0.19
C LEU A 70 2.85 -6.16 0.90
N ASN A 71 2.21 -6.54 2.01
CA ASN A 71 1.38 -5.62 2.77
C ASN A 71 2.17 -4.48 3.40
N ILE A 72 3.35 -4.75 3.96
CA ILE A 72 4.25 -3.70 4.48
C ILE A 72 4.62 -2.71 3.38
N PHE A 73 5.03 -3.21 2.21
CA PHE A 73 5.36 -2.38 1.05
C PHE A 73 4.18 -1.49 0.65
N PHE A 74 2.97 -2.02 0.62
CA PHE A 74 1.79 -1.24 0.27
C PHE A 74 1.37 -0.23 1.35
N ILE A 75 1.55 -0.52 2.64
CA ILE A 75 1.33 0.46 3.72
C ILE A 75 2.19 1.69 3.48
N PHE A 76 3.50 1.51 3.35
CA PHE A 76 4.41 2.64 3.20
C PHE A 76 4.32 3.28 1.81
N GLY A 77 4.16 2.48 0.75
CA GLY A 77 3.99 2.97 -0.62
C GLY A 77 2.71 3.78 -0.79
N ARG A 78 1.59 3.31 -0.24
CA ARG A 78 0.34 4.06 -0.24
C ARG A 78 0.46 5.30 0.64
N MET A 79 1.15 5.25 1.77
CA MET A 79 1.40 6.42 2.61
C MET A 79 2.18 7.49 1.85
N TYR A 80 3.24 7.09 1.13
CA TYR A 80 4.00 7.97 0.25
C TYR A 80 3.11 8.61 -0.81
N ALA A 81 2.40 7.80 -1.60
CA ALA A 81 1.53 8.28 -2.66
C ALA A 81 0.43 9.22 -2.13
N TYR A 82 -0.26 8.80 -1.05
CA TYR A 82 -1.41 9.50 -0.50
C TYR A 82 -1.04 10.81 0.20
N TYR A 83 0.07 10.88 0.93
CA TYR A 83 0.46 12.09 1.66
C TYR A 83 1.36 13.02 0.86
N LEU A 84 2.31 12.49 0.10
CA LEU A 84 3.31 13.30 -0.61
C LEU A 84 2.93 13.57 -2.06
N ARG A 85 2.37 12.59 -2.79
CA ARG A 85 2.12 12.71 -4.24
C ARG A 85 0.71 13.24 -4.58
N GLU A 86 -0.31 12.82 -3.84
CA GLU A 86 -1.71 13.20 -4.08
C GLU A 86 -2.01 14.60 -3.50
N ILE A 87 -1.65 15.61 -4.28
CA ILE A 87 -1.81 17.02 -3.95
C ILE A 87 -3.20 17.53 -4.39
N CYS A 88 -4.05 17.77 -3.39
CA CYS A 88 -4.90 18.97 -3.34
C CYS A 88 -6.24 19.01 -4.11
N SER A 89 -7.02 17.93 -4.25
CA SER A 89 -8.42 18.09 -4.73
C SER A 89 -9.51 17.53 -3.84
N THR A 90 -9.27 16.46 -3.09
CA THR A 90 -10.32 15.78 -2.33
C THR A 90 -9.98 15.69 -0.86
N LYS A 91 -11.01 15.80 -0.02
CA LYS A 91 -10.92 15.54 1.42
C LYS A 91 -10.36 14.12 1.58
N LYS A 92 -9.12 14.01 2.07
CA LYS A 92 -8.46 12.74 2.33
C LYS A 92 -9.33 11.89 3.25
N ASN A 93 -9.93 10.84 2.71
CA ASN A 93 -10.69 9.86 3.48
C ASN A 93 -9.83 8.62 3.74
N PHE A 94 -9.83 8.15 4.99
CA PHE A 94 -9.14 6.92 5.38
C PHE A 94 -9.66 5.70 4.61
N LYS A 95 -10.92 5.72 4.18
CA LYS A 95 -11.47 4.71 3.26
C LYS A 95 -10.68 4.62 1.96
N ASP A 96 -10.38 5.76 1.32
CA ASP A 96 -9.68 5.79 0.02
C ASP A 96 -8.21 5.34 0.17
N TYR A 97 -7.64 5.52 1.37
CA TYR A 97 -6.33 4.96 1.70
C TYR A 97 -6.38 3.43 1.78
N LEU A 98 -7.44 2.86 2.34
CA LEU A 98 -7.59 1.42 2.59
C LEU A 98 -8.10 0.62 1.39
N GLU A 99 -8.82 1.26 0.47
CA GLU A 99 -9.44 0.59 -0.68
C GLU A 99 -8.45 -0.24 -1.53
N PRO A 100 -7.23 0.24 -1.85
CA PRO A 100 -6.24 -0.59 -2.56
C PRO A 100 -5.87 -1.89 -1.83
N PHE A 101 -5.88 -1.91 -0.49
CA PHE A 101 -5.55 -3.12 0.27
C PHE A 101 -6.56 -4.24 0.04
N LEU A 102 -7.83 -3.91 -0.20
CA LEU A 102 -8.86 -4.89 -0.56
C LEU A 102 -8.53 -5.55 -1.89
N TYR A 103 -8.29 -4.73 -2.92
CA TYR A 103 -8.02 -5.23 -4.27
C TYR A 103 -6.71 -6.01 -4.33
N ILE A 104 -5.65 -5.47 -3.74
CA ILE A 104 -4.33 -6.09 -3.74
C ILE A 104 -4.37 -7.41 -2.98
N ASN A 105 -4.89 -7.45 -1.75
CA ASN A 105 -4.91 -8.70 -0.99
C ASN A 105 -5.78 -9.74 -1.66
N SER A 106 -6.95 -9.36 -2.21
CA SER A 106 -7.81 -10.29 -2.95
C SER A 106 -7.13 -10.85 -4.22
N PHE A 107 -6.59 -9.96 -5.05
CA PHE A 107 -5.95 -10.32 -6.31
C PHE A 107 -4.69 -11.16 -6.12
N PHE A 108 -3.77 -10.70 -5.27
CA PHE A 108 -2.54 -11.43 -5.00
C PHE A 108 -2.80 -12.73 -4.26
N PHE A 109 -3.82 -12.81 -3.40
CA PHE A 109 -4.19 -14.08 -2.78
C PHE A 109 -4.59 -15.12 -3.84
N ILE A 110 -5.46 -14.78 -4.79
CA ILE A 110 -5.91 -15.70 -5.85
C ILE A 110 -4.74 -16.14 -6.73
N ILE A 111 -3.88 -15.20 -7.13
CA ILE A 111 -2.69 -15.50 -7.93
C ILE A 111 -1.72 -16.36 -7.15
N HIS A 112 -1.40 -16.00 -5.90
CA HIS A 112 -0.44 -16.75 -5.09
C HIS A 112 -0.98 -18.13 -4.71
N LEU A 113 -2.30 -18.30 -4.61
CA LEU A 113 -2.94 -19.58 -4.37
C LEU A 113 -2.69 -20.57 -5.52
N THR A 114 -2.82 -20.09 -6.76
CA THR A 114 -2.92 -20.95 -7.95
C THR A 114 -1.66 -20.95 -8.80
N MET A 115 -1.00 -19.81 -8.96
CA MET A 115 0.11 -19.63 -9.87
C MET A 115 1.42 -19.91 -9.18
N ARG A 116 2.17 -20.85 -9.75
CA ARG A 116 3.56 -21.10 -9.39
C ARG A 116 4.46 -20.26 -10.28
N ILE A 117 5.18 -19.30 -9.71
CA ILE A 117 6.13 -18.47 -10.45
C ILE A 117 7.48 -19.19 -10.48
N ARG A 118 7.78 -19.83 -11.62
CA ARG A 118 9.05 -20.54 -11.87
C ARG A 118 9.80 -19.84 -13.01
N THR A 119 11.04 -19.42 -12.78
CA THR A 119 11.95 -19.04 -13.87
C THR A 119 12.64 -20.28 -14.41
N ARG A 120 13.20 -20.22 -15.63
CA ARG A 120 13.88 -21.36 -16.27
C ARG A 120 14.98 -21.98 -15.40
N THR A 121 15.58 -21.19 -14.51
CA THR A 121 16.74 -21.56 -13.71
C THR A 121 16.48 -21.61 -12.20
N HIS A 122 15.47 -20.92 -11.66
CA HIS A 122 15.19 -20.88 -10.21
C HIS A 122 13.70 -20.91 -9.84
N LYS A 123 13.38 -21.45 -8.67
CA LYS A 123 12.05 -21.29 -8.05
C LYS A 123 12.00 -19.88 -7.45
N VAL A 124 11.14 -19.01 -7.97
CA VAL A 124 11.03 -17.61 -7.51
C VAL A 124 9.97 -17.50 -6.42
N LEU A 125 8.78 -18.07 -6.65
CA LEU A 125 7.74 -18.15 -5.64
C LEU A 125 6.86 -19.39 -5.91
N PRO A 126 6.82 -20.38 -5.00
CA PRO A 126 5.89 -21.50 -5.11
C PRO A 126 4.44 -21.00 -4.99
N SER A 127 3.47 -21.73 -5.57
CA SER A 127 2.07 -21.48 -5.23
C SER A 127 1.82 -21.91 -3.79
N LEU A 128 0.88 -21.25 -3.09
CA LEU A 128 0.54 -21.57 -1.70
C LEU A 128 0.18 -23.05 -1.56
N LEU A 129 -0.60 -23.60 -2.50
CA LEU A 129 -1.01 -25.01 -2.49
C LEU A 129 0.16 -26.00 -2.59
N SER A 130 1.33 -25.54 -3.04
CA SER A 130 2.54 -26.37 -3.12
C SER A 130 3.46 -26.25 -1.91
N LEU A 131 3.09 -25.44 -0.90
CA LEU A 131 3.83 -25.27 0.34
C LEU A 131 3.57 -26.41 1.34
N ASP A 132 4.44 -26.49 2.35
CA ASP A 132 4.22 -27.41 3.47
C ASP A 132 2.92 -27.04 4.18
N HIS A 133 2.02 -28.01 4.29
CA HIS A 133 0.68 -27.84 4.83
C HIS A 133 0.72 -27.44 6.32
N ARG A 134 1.82 -27.71 7.02
CA ARG A 134 2.02 -27.28 8.41
C ARG A 134 2.13 -25.75 8.55
N TYR A 135 2.64 -25.07 7.52
CA TYR A 135 2.97 -23.65 7.58
C TYR A 135 2.16 -22.79 6.60
N ILE A 136 1.42 -23.40 5.66
CA ILE A 136 0.58 -22.71 4.66
C ILE A 136 -0.47 -21.79 5.29
N TRP A 137 -0.94 -22.08 6.51
CA TRP A 137 -1.95 -21.28 7.17
C TRP A 137 -1.47 -19.85 7.44
N PHE A 138 -0.16 -19.63 7.64
CA PHE A 138 0.41 -18.32 7.96
C PHE A 138 0.22 -17.30 6.83
N PRO A 139 0.67 -17.57 5.58
CA PRO A 139 0.45 -16.64 4.48
C PRO A 139 -1.04 -16.46 4.16
N ILE A 140 -1.86 -17.52 4.27
CA ILE A 140 -3.32 -17.43 4.10
C ILE A 140 -3.94 -16.49 5.15
N ALA A 141 -3.62 -16.70 6.43
CA ALA A 141 -4.10 -15.87 7.53
C ALA A 141 -3.67 -14.42 7.36
N THR A 142 -2.45 -14.17 6.88
CA THR A 142 -1.95 -12.83 6.62
C THR A 142 -2.81 -12.10 5.58
N TYR A 143 -3.07 -12.71 4.42
CA TYR A 143 -3.97 -12.11 3.42
C TYR A 143 -5.37 -11.83 3.99
N LEU A 144 -5.94 -12.80 4.73
CA LEU A 144 -7.27 -12.68 5.30
C LEU A 144 -7.35 -11.58 6.36
N ILE A 145 -6.33 -11.42 7.21
CA ILE A 145 -6.27 -10.37 8.23
C ILE A 145 -6.25 -9.00 7.57
N PHE A 146 -5.35 -8.78 6.59
CA PHE A 146 -5.25 -7.47 5.91
C PHE A 146 -6.50 -7.15 5.09
N PHE A 147 -7.07 -8.14 4.40
CA PHE A 147 -8.33 -7.98 3.68
C PHE A 147 -9.49 -7.65 4.63
N SER A 148 -9.66 -8.44 5.69
CA SER A 148 -10.73 -8.25 6.68
C SER A 148 -10.62 -6.91 7.38
N LEU A 149 -9.42 -6.52 7.80
CA LEU A 149 -9.17 -5.25 8.46
C LEU A 149 -9.53 -4.07 7.56
N ALA A 150 -9.06 -4.07 6.31
CA ALA A 150 -9.40 -3.04 5.34
C ALA A 150 -10.92 -2.99 5.06
N SER A 151 -11.58 -4.15 5.02
CA SER A 151 -13.01 -4.28 4.76
C SER A 151 -13.85 -3.71 5.91
N ILE A 152 -13.56 -4.16 7.14
CA ILE A 152 -14.26 -3.72 8.35
C ILE A 152 -14.13 -2.20 8.51
N ILE A 153 -12.91 -1.66 8.42
CA ILE A 153 -12.72 -0.21 8.57
C ILE A 153 -13.45 0.56 7.47
N THR A 154 -13.38 0.08 6.22
CA THR A 154 -14.11 0.71 5.10
C THR A 154 -15.62 0.71 5.33
N LEU A 155 -16.19 -0.38 5.84
CA LEU A 155 -17.62 -0.48 6.17
C LEU A 155 -18.00 0.45 7.33
N VAL A 156 -17.21 0.48 8.40
CA VAL A 156 -17.41 1.37 9.55
C VAL A 156 -17.39 2.83 9.10
N MET A 157 -16.42 3.22 8.26
CA MET A 157 -16.34 4.59 7.72
C MET A 157 -17.58 4.95 6.90
N LYS A 158 -18.05 4.04 6.03
CA LYS A 158 -19.29 4.24 5.27
C LYS A 158 -20.51 4.39 6.18
N TYR A 159 -20.58 3.60 7.25
CA TYR A 159 -21.67 3.68 8.23
C TYR A 159 -21.70 5.03 8.95
N ILE A 160 -20.53 5.50 9.43
CA ILE A 160 -20.39 6.81 10.10
C ILE A 160 -20.76 7.95 9.15
N GLU A 161 -20.29 7.90 7.90
CA GLU A 161 -20.60 8.91 6.89
C GLU A 161 -22.12 8.96 6.60
N LYS A 162 -22.76 7.80 6.47
CA LYS A 162 -24.22 7.71 6.29
C LYS A 162 -24.96 8.30 7.49
N LYS A 163 -24.57 7.96 8.72
CA LYS A 163 -25.18 8.51 9.95
C LYS A 163 -25.04 10.03 10.02
N ARG A 164 -23.87 10.57 9.69
CA ARG A 164 -23.61 12.02 9.67
C ARG A 164 -24.40 12.76 8.58
N SER A 165 -24.74 12.09 7.47
CA SER A 165 -25.56 12.69 6.41
C SER A 165 -27.06 12.74 6.74
N GLN A 166 -27.49 11.95 7.73
CA GLN A 166 -28.88 11.86 8.19
C GLN A 166 -29.19 12.74 9.42
N SER A 167 -28.16 13.34 10.03
CA SER A 167 -28.24 14.31 11.12
C SER A 167 -28.11 15.73 10.60
#